data_AF-A0A7W1LVL7-F1
#
_entry.id   AF-A0A7W1LVL7-F1
#
_cell.length_a   1.000
_cell.length_b   1.000
_cell.length_c   1.000
_cell.angle_alpha   90.00
_cell.angle_beta   90.00
_cell.angle_gamma   90.00
#
_symmetry.space_group_name_H-M   'P 1'
#
loop_
_entity.id
_entity.type
_entity.pdbx_description
1 polymer ?
#
loop_
_entity_poly.entity_id
_entity_poly.type
_entity_poly.pdbx_seq_one_letter_code
_entity_poly.pdbx_strand_id
1 'polypeptide(L)'
;YGHRRDVEGYARALEHFDSRLPEIERAMRDTDLFIIAADHGNDPTFPGTDHTREYSPLIVYGKRARPGVDLGIRGSLSDIGQTIADNFGLRLGAGESFLREVSGNG
;
A
#
# COMPACT_ATOMS: atom_id res chain seq x y z
N TYR A 1 8.03 7.58 14.51
CA TYR A 1 9.34 8.23 14.25
C TYR A 1 9.19 9.61 13.63
N GLY A 2 8.29 9.79 12.66
CA GLY A 2 7.95 11.09 12.05
C GLY A 2 7.69 12.25 13.03
N HIS A 3 6.68 12.18 13.91
CA HIS A 3 6.39 13.26 14.88
C HIS A 3 7.55 13.62 15.82
N ARG A 4 8.49 12.68 16.05
CA ARG A 4 9.68 12.89 16.89
C ARG A 4 10.87 13.42 16.08
N ARG A 5 10.72 13.57 14.75
CA ARG A 5 11.78 13.94 13.81
C ARG A 5 13.04 13.08 13.95
N ASP A 6 12.83 11.80 14.24
CA ASP A 6 13.88 10.81 14.43
C ASP A 6 14.11 10.07 13.12
N VAL A 7 15.03 10.59 12.30
CA VAL A 7 15.37 10.06 10.97
C VAL A 7 15.88 8.63 11.06
N GLU A 8 16.84 8.37 11.97
CA GLU A 8 17.45 7.05 12.09
C GLU A 8 16.46 6.02 12.63
N GLY A 9 15.62 6.40 13.60
CA GLY A 9 14.57 5.52 14.11
C GLY A 9 13.53 5.20 13.04
N TYR A 10 13.21 6.16 12.17
CA TYR A 10 12.33 5.91 11.03
C TYR A 10 12.97 4.90 10.06
N ALA A 11 14.23 5.11 9.67
CA ALA A 11 14.95 4.20 8.77
C ALA A 11 15.01 2.77 9.33
N ARG A 12 15.44 2.61 10.61
CA ARG A 12 15.49 1.30 11.27
C ARG A 12 14.12 0.60 11.34
N ALA A 13 13.04 1.36 11.50
CA ALA A 13 11.70 0.81 11.53
C ALA A 13 11.24 0.32 10.15
N LEU A 14 11.59 1.03 9.08
CA LEU A 14 11.33 0.60 7.71
C LEU A 14 12.15 -0.65 7.37
N GLU A 15 13.43 -0.69 7.71
CA GLU A 15 14.30 -1.87 7.54
C GLU A 15 13.78 -3.07 8.32
N HIS A 16 13.30 -2.84 9.55
CA HIS A 16 12.70 -3.90 10.35
C HIS A 16 11.43 -4.44 9.69
N PHE A 17 10.53 -3.59 9.19
CA PHE A 17 9.34 -4.03 8.46
C PHE A 17 9.71 -4.82 7.20
N ASP A 18 10.65 -4.32 6.40
CA ASP A 18 11.14 -4.97 5.18
C ASP A 18 11.67 -6.38 5.47
N SER A 19 12.45 -6.54 6.55
CA SER A 19 12.99 -7.85 6.97
C SER A 19 11.91 -8.90 7.27
N ARG A 20 10.66 -8.49 7.52
CA ARG A 20 9.52 -9.36 7.82
C ARG A 20 8.67 -9.69 6.59
N LEU A 21 8.87 -9.01 5.45
CA LEU A 21 8.11 -9.29 4.22
C LEU A 21 8.18 -10.76 3.78
N PRO A 22 9.34 -11.47 3.83
CA PRO A 22 9.40 -12.88 3.45
C PRO A 22 8.56 -13.81 4.35
N GLU A 23 8.22 -13.39 5.57
CA GLU A 23 7.30 -14.15 6.43
C GLU A 23 5.85 -13.98 6.00
N ILE A 24 5.47 -12.77 5.59
CA ILE A 24 4.14 -12.49 5.03
C ILE A 24 3.95 -13.27 3.72
N GLU A 25 4.90 -13.18 2.79
CA GLU A 25 4.83 -13.87 1.50
C GLU A 25 4.69 -15.39 1.63
N ARG A 26 5.41 -15.99 2.60
CA ARG A 26 5.32 -17.43 2.88
C ARG A 26 3.98 -17.83 3.47
N ALA A 27 3.35 -16.96 4.27
CA ALA A 27 2.05 -17.22 4.89
C ALA A 27 0.86 -17.05 3.93
N MET A 28 1.04 -16.32 2.82
CA MET A 28 -0.02 -16.09 1.84
C MET A 28 -0.43 -17.35 1.09
N ARG A 29 -1.72 -17.48 0.81
CA ARG A 29 -2.24 -18.46 -0.15
C ARG A 29 -2.06 -17.95 -1.59
N ASP A 30 -2.21 -18.86 -2.55
CA ASP A 30 -2.13 -18.54 -3.97
C ASP A 30 -3.18 -17.52 -4.45
N THR A 31 -4.31 -17.44 -3.75
CA THR A 31 -5.45 -16.58 -4.06
C THR A 31 -5.43 -15.25 -3.31
N ASP A 32 -4.43 -15.03 -2.45
CA ASP A 32 -4.37 -13.81 -1.63
C ASP A 32 -3.74 -12.66 -2.42
N LEU A 33 -4.27 -11.46 -2.18
CA LEU A 33 -3.67 -10.19 -2.56
C LEU A 33 -3.26 -9.43 -1.30
N PHE A 34 -2.04 -8.90 -1.30
CA PHE A 34 -1.48 -8.06 -0.26
C PHE A 34 -1.27 -6.65 -0.82
N ILE A 35 -1.79 -5.64 -0.11
CA ILE A 35 -1.70 -4.23 -0.50
C ILE A 35 -0.95 -3.48 0.60
N ILE A 36 0.15 -2.83 0.24
CA ILE A 36 0.90 -1.93 1.12
C ILE A 36 0.61 -0.50 0.67
N ALA A 37 0.23 0.34 1.64
CA ALA A 37 0.03 1.76 1.44
C ALA A 37 0.31 2.55 2.73
N ALA A 38 0.35 3.87 2.61
CA ALA A 38 0.26 4.82 3.71
C ALA A 38 -1.03 5.67 3.61
N ASP A 39 -1.36 6.40 4.65
CA ASP A 39 -2.50 7.32 4.71
C ASP A 39 -2.08 8.79 4.58
N HIS A 40 -0.86 9.13 4.98
CA HIS A 40 -0.25 10.45 4.82
C HIS A 40 1.29 10.40 4.94
N GLY A 41 1.93 11.55 4.74
CA GLY A 41 3.35 11.75 5.02
C GLY A 41 3.60 12.11 6.49
N ASN A 42 4.82 11.86 6.97
CA ASN A 42 5.30 12.40 8.23
C ASN A 42 6.83 12.48 8.20
N ASP A 43 7.34 13.34 7.32
CA ASP A 43 8.76 13.49 7.02
C ASP A 43 9.59 13.82 8.29
N PRO A 44 10.50 12.95 8.74
CA PRO A 44 11.28 13.16 9.96
C PRO A 44 12.31 14.29 9.84
N THR A 45 12.52 14.86 8.66
CA THR A 45 13.43 15.98 8.42
C THR A 45 12.71 17.33 8.34
N PHE A 46 11.38 17.33 8.25
CA PHE A 46 10.57 18.53 8.09
C PHE A 46 10.49 19.35 9.39
N PRO A 47 10.38 20.69 9.33
CA PRO A 47 10.16 21.50 10.53
C PRO A 47 8.83 21.16 11.25
N GLY A 48 8.73 21.56 12.52
CA GLY A 48 7.56 21.28 13.37
C GLY A 48 7.43 19.81 13.73
N THR A 49 6.23 19.39 14.15
CA THR A 49 5.96 18.00 14.59
C THR A 49 4.77 17.36 13.91
N ASP A 50 4.03 18.08 13.06
CA ASP A 50 2.81 17.57 12.43
C ASP A 50 3.11 16.79 11.13
N HIS A 51 2.08 16.16 10.59
CA HIS A 51 2.09 15.44 9.32
C HIS A 51 2.44 16.35 8.13
N THR A 52 2.94 15.71 7.08
CA THR A 52 3.23 16.33 5.78
C THR A 52 2.25 15.83 4.73
N ARG A 53 1.85 16.71 3.81
CA ARG A 53 0.94 16.35 2.72
C ARG A 53 1.72 15.76 1.57
N GLU A 54 1.80 14.43 1.53
CA GLU A 54 2.55 13.66 0.55
C GLU A 54 1.67 12.66 -0.19
N TYR A 55 2.11 12.23 -1.37
CA TYR A 55 1.55 11.04 -2.01
C TYR A 55 1.92 9.80 -1.20
N SER A 56 1.00 8.83 -1.18
CA SER A 56 1.19 7.55 -0.53
C SER A 56 1.70 6.51 -1.54
N PRO A 57 2.62 5.61 -1.15
CA PRO A 57 2.96 4.46 -1.99
C PRO A 57 1.74 3.53 -2.14
N LEU A 58 1.67 2.84 -3.27
CA LEU A 58 0.75 1.73 -3.48
C LEU A 58 1.54 0.56 -4.09
N ILE A 59 1.70 -0.50 -3.31
CA ILE A 59 2.32 -1.75 -3.76
C ILE A 59 1.28 -2.85 -3.63
N VAL A 60 1.05 -3.59 -4.71
CA VAL A 60 0.11 -4.71 -4.74
C VAL A 60 0.89 -5.97 -5.10
N TYR A 61 0.79 -6.98 -4.24
CA TYR A 61 1.48 -8.26 -4.40
C TYR A 61 0.49 -9.42 -4.27
N GLY A 62 0.73 -10.48 -5.02
CA GLY A 62 0.05 -11.75 -4.85
C GLY A 62 0.72 -12.82 -5.70
N LYS A 63 0.69 -14.07 -5.24
CA LYS A 63 1.36 -15.19 -5.93
C LYS A 63 0.85 -15.42 -7.36
N ARG A 64 -0.41 -15.03 -7.63
CA ARG A 64 -1.05 -15.07 -8.96
C ARG A 64 -1.43 -13.69 -9.49
N ALA A 65 -0.99 -12.62 -8.83
CA ALA A 65 -1.17 -11.28 -9.35
C ALA A 65 -0.30 -11.07 -10.60
N ARG A 66 -0.74 -10.21 -11.51
CA ARG A 66 0.06 -9.86 -12.69
C ARG A 66 1.31 -9.09 -12.24
N PRO A 67 2.53 -9.58 -12.56
CA PRO A 67 3.75 -8.88 -12.20
C PRO A 67 3.98 -7.67 -13.10
N GLY A 68 4.65 -6.64 -12.58
CA GLY A 68 5.12 -5.49 -13.37
C GLY A 68 4.03 -4.54 -13.87
N VAL A 69 2.84 -4.55 -13.26
CA VAL A 69 1.76 -3.62 -13.60
C VAL A 69 2.07 -2.24 -13.02
N ASP A 70 2.13 -1.23 -13.89
CA ASP A 70 2.13 0.17 -13.48
C ASP A 70 0.68 0.64 -13.28
N LEU A 71 0.29 0.84 -12.02
CA LEU A 71 -1.04 1.33 -11.64
C LEU A 71 -1.19 2.85 -11.78
N GLY A 72 -0.10 3.53 -12.17
CA GLY A 72 -0.03 4.98 -12.24
C GLY A 72 -0.29 5.67 -10.90
N ILE A 73 -0.56 6.98 -10.97
CA ILE A 73 -1.00 7.75 -9.81
C ILE A 73 -2.50 7.53 -9.63
N ARG A 74 -2.90 6.98 -8.48
CA ARG A 74 -4.31 6.80 -8.13
C ARG A 74 -4.96 8.13 -7.73
N GLY A 75 -6.26 8.26 -8.05
CA GLY A 75 -7.00 9.50 -7.80
C GLY A 75 -7.33 9.72 -6.33
N SER A 76 -7.45 8.65 -5.55
CA SER A 76 -7.76 8.70 -4.12
C SER A 76 -7.34 7.42 -3.40
N LEU A 77 -7.10 7.51 -2.09
CA LEU A 77 -7.01 6.33 -1.20
C LEU A 77 -8.28 5.47 -1.26
N SER A 78 -9.42 6.06 -1.65
CA SER A 78 -10.68 5.34 -1.88
C SER A 78 -10.56 4.22 -2.91
N ASP A 79 -9.60 4.28 -3.83
CA ASP A 79 -9.39 3.25 -4.87
C ASP A 79 -9.03 1.90 -4.25
N ILE A 80 -8.30 1.90 -3.12
CA ILE A 80 -7.99 0.67 -2.37
C ILE A 80 -9.28 0.06 -1.83
N GLY A 81 -10.12 0.87 -1.18
CA GLY A 81 -11.41 0.42 -0.65
C GLY A 81 -12.34 -0.08 -1.76
N GLN A 82 -12.39 0.61 -2.90
CA GLN A 82 -13.18 0.18 -4.04
C GLN A 82 -12.65 -1.11 -4.67
N THR A 83 -11.33 -1.32 -4.73
CA THR A 83 -10.72 -2.57 -5.20
C THR A 83 -11.09 -3.75 -4.31
N ILE A 84 -11.05 -3.54 -2.98
CA ILE A 84 -11.49 -4.55 -2.01
C ILE A 84 -12.98 -4.86 -2.19
N ALA A 85 -13.82 -3.83 -2.31
CA ALA A 85 -15.25 -4.01 -2.52
C ALA A 85 -15.56 -4.78 -3.81
N ASP A 86 -14.91 -4.42 -4.92
CA ASP A 86 -15.05 -5.09 -6.22
C ASP A 86 -14.71 -6.58 -6.13
N ASN A 87 -13.65 -6.94 -5.38
CA ASN A 87 -13.26 -8.33 -5.15
C ASN A 87 -14.36 -9.17 -4.44
N PHE A 88 -15.20 -8.53 -3.63
CA PHE A 88 -16.33 -9.18 -2.95
C PHE A 88 -17.68 -8.94 -3.63
N GLY A 89 -17.69 -8.41 -4.87
CA GLY A 89 -18.91 -8.15 -5.64
C GLY A 89 -19.72 -6.96 -5.11
N LEU A 90 -19.08 -6.03 -4.42
CA LEU A 90 -19.69 -4.82 -3.85
C LEU A 90 -19.22 -3.55 -4.58
N ARG A 91 -20.00 -2.48 -4.47
CA ARG A 91 -19.67 -1.15 -5.01
C ARG A 91 -19.80 -0.09 -3.94
N LEU A 92 -18.76 0.71 -3.73
CA LEU A 92 -18.75 1.88 -2.87
C LEU A 92 -19.10 3.14 -3.67
N GLY A 93 -19.50 4.20 -2.96
CA GLY A 93 -19.82 5.49 -3.56
C GLY A 93 -18.61 6.33 -4.02
N ALA A 94 -17.39 5.89 -3.72
CA ALA A 94 -16.16 6.59 -4.08
C ALA A 94 -15.04 5.59 -4.41
N GLY A 95 -14.09 6.04 -5.23
CA GLY A 95 -12.95 5.26 -5.68
C GLY A 95 -13.20 4.51 -6.99
N GLU A 96 -12.10 4.19 -7.65
CA GLU A 96 -12.02 3.42 -8.88
C GLU A 96 -11.20 2.15 -8.63
N SER A 97 -11.82 0.99 -8.86
CA SER A 97 -11.17 -0.32 -8.67
C SER A 97 -10.05 -0.51 -9.67
N PHE A 98 -8.89 -0.96 -9.20
CA PHE A 98 -7.79 -1.44 -10.03
C PHE A 98 -7.69 -2.98 -10.04
N LEU A 99 -8.71 -3.69 -9.52
CA LEU A 99 -8.66 -5.15 -9.36
C LEU A 99 -8.38 -5.87 -10.70
N ARG A 100 -8.99 -5.40 -11.79
CA ARG A 100 -8.82 -5.98 -13.13
C ARG A 100 -7.41 -5.79 -13.70
N GLU A 101 -6.72 -4.74 -13.28
CA GLU A 101 -5.36 -4.44 -13.72
C GLU A 101 -4.37 -5.44 -13.09
N VAL A 102 -4.59 -5.82 -11.83
CA VAL A 102 -3.68 -6.67 -11.05
C VAL A 102 -4.06 -8.16 -11.02
N SER A 103 -5.33 -8.51 -11.27
CA SER A 103 -5.77 -9.90 -11.27
C SER A 103 -5.31 -10.62 -12.53
N GLY A 104 -4.54 -11.70 -12.39
CA GLY A 104 -4.25 -12.60 -13.50
C GLY A 104 -5.56 -13.06 -14.16
N ASN A 105 -5.60 -13.15 -15.49
CA ASN A 105 -6.71 -13.86 -16.14
C ASN A 105 -6.70 -15.28 -15.57
N GLY A 106 -7.78 -15.66 -14.86
CA GLY A 106 -8.05 -17.05 -14.51
C GLY A 106 -8.21 -17.91 -15.75
#